data_AF-A0A652YZU0-F1
#
_entry.id   AF-A0A652YZU0-F1
#
_cell.length_a   1.000
_cell.length_b   1.000
_cell.length_c   1.000
_cell.angle_alpha   90.00
_cell.angle_beta   90.00
_cell.angle_gamma   90.00
#
_symmetry.space_group_name_H-M   'P 1'
#
loop_
_entity.id
_entity.type
_entity.pdbx_description
1 polymer ?
#
loop_
_entity_poly.entity_id
_entity_poly.type
_entity_poly.pdbx_seq_one_letter_code
_entity_poly.pdbx_strand_id
1 'polypeptide(L)' 'MNTIIKYLPTAAAAEALGLSSGKALIGYLSELKQGVHYQDRRKAGARKAKYFFNVEAIRNYWDKPPERR' A
#
# COMPACT_ATOMS: atom_id res chain seq x y z
N MET A 1 17.77 12.22 7.16
CA MET A 1 17.47 11.59 5.86
C MET A 1 16.04 11.93 5.50
N ASN A 2 15.80 12.67 4.42
CA ASN A 2 14.47 13.17 4.04
C ASN A 2 13.77 12.11 3.17
N THR A 3 13.06 11.17 3.78
CA THR A 3 12.40 10.11 3.01
C THR A 3 11.15 10.68 2.34
N ILE A 4 11.24 10.90 1.03
CA ILE A 4 10.09 11.28 0.20
C ILE A 4 9.08 10.13 0.30
N ILE A 5 7.91 10.39 0.87
CA ILE A 5 6.82 9.41 0.96
C ILE A 5 6.38 9.03 -0.46
N LYS A 6 6.79 7.86 -0.93
CA LYS A 6 6.51 7.37 -2.29
C LYS A 6 5.30 6.43 -2.28
N TYR A 7 4.21 6.89 -2.87
CA TYR A 7 3.05 6.06 -3.19
C TYR A 7 3.30 5.34 -4.52
N LEU A 8 3.49 4.02 -4.45
CA LEU A 8 3.81 3.19 -5.61
C LEU A 8 2.56 2.43 -6.11
N PRO A 9 2.41 2.21 -7.43
CA PRO A 9 1.32 1.37 -7.94
C PRO A 9 1.45 -0.07 -7.41
N THR A 10 0.34 -0.81 -7.34
CA THR A 10 0.26 -2.16 -6.75
C THR A 10 1.43 -3.09 -7.09
N ALA A 11 1.83 -3.18 -8.35
CA ALA A 11 2.92 -4.07 -8.77
C ALA A 11 4.26 -3.64 -8.17
N ALA A 12 4.66 -2.38 -8.35
CA ALA A 12 5.90 -1.83 -7.81
C ALA A 12 5.93 -1.85 -6.27
N ALA A 13 4.77 -1.62 -5.63
CA ALA A 13 4.66 -1.73 -4.18
C ALA A 13 4.82 -3.18 -3.69
N ALA A 14 4.24 -4.15 -4.40
CA ALA A 14 4.39 -5.56 -4.07
C ALA A 14 5.85 -6.02 -4.21
N GLU A 15 6.53 -5.62 -5.29
CA GLU A 15 7.96 -5.91 -5.48
C GLU A 15 8.81 -5.27 -4.37
N ALA A 16 8.56 -4.01 -4.02
CA ALA A 16 9.27 -3.32 -2.94
C ALA A 16 9.02 -3.92 -1.55
N LEU A 17 7.88 -4.61 -1.36
CA LEU A 17 7.53 -5.34 -0.14
C LEU A 17 7.99 -6.81 -0.17
N GLY A 18 8.64 -7.27 -1.24
CA GLY A 18 9.08 -8.66 -1.38
C GLY A 18 7.93 -9.66 -1.59
N LEU A 19 6.76 -9.20 -2.02
CA LEU A 19 5.61 -10.05 -2.31
C LEU A 19 5.71 -10.59 -3.75
N SER A 20 5.55 -11.90 -3.94
CA SER A 20 5.65 -12.57 -5.25
C SER A 20 4.62 -12.12 -6.29
N SER A 21 3.61 -11.33 -5.94
CA SER A 21 2.62 -10.82 -6.89
C SER A 21 1.83 -9.62 -6.38
N GLY A 22 1.55 -8.65 -7.26
CA GLY A 22 0.65 -7.52 -6.98
C GLY A 22 -0.74 -7.93 -6.50
N LYS A 23 -1.20 -9.16 -6.79
CA LYS A 23 -2.44 -9.73 -6.24
C LYS A 23 -2.39 -9.93 -4.73
N ALA A 24 -1.23 -10.29 -4.17
CA ALA A 24 -1.08 -10.49 -2.72
C ALA A 24 -1.33 -9.18 -1.97
N LEU A 25 -0.78 -8.07 -2.46
CA LEU A 25 -0.94 -6.75 -1.84
C LEU A 25 -2.41 -6.26 -1.80
N ILE A 26 -3.20 -6.62 -2.82
CA ILE A 26 -4.65 -6.33 -2.83
C ILE A 26 -5.38 -7.12 -1.73
N GLY A 27 -4.95 -8.34 -1.41
CA GLY A 27 -5.52 -9.14 -0.32
C GLY A 27 -5.33 -8.47 1.05
N TYR A 28 -4.22 -7.79 1.25
CA TYR A 28 -3.93 -7.03 2.47
C TYR A 28 -4.71 -5.70 2.56
N LEU A 29 -5.46 -5.27 1.53
CA LEU A 29 -6.22 -4.02 1.58
C LEU A 29 -7.20 -3.95 2.76
N SER A 30 -7.72 -5.09 3.22
CA SER A 30 -8.60 -5.16 4.40
C SER A 30 -7.89 -4.81 5.71
N GLU A 31 -6.58 -5.03 5.79
CA GLU A 31 -5.75 -4.70 6.96
C GLU A 31 -5.11 -3.31 6.83
N LEU A 32 -5.02 -2.81 5.61
CA LEU A 32 -4.43 -1.52 5.30
C LEU A 32 -5.47 -0.39 5.37
N LYS A 33 -5.04 0.83 5.73
CA LYS A 33 -5.92 1.99 5.90
C LYS A 33 -5.76 2.96 4.73
N GLN A 34 -6.88 3.36 4.11
CA GLN A 34 -6.90 4.37 3.06
C GLN A 34 -6.41 5.73 3.63
N GLY A 35 -5.59 6.45 2.87
CA GLY A 35 -4.93 7.70 3.27
C GLY A 35 -3.63 7.49 4.04
N VAL A 36 -3.44 6.35 4.71
CA VAL A 36 -2.21 6.01 5.45
C VAL A 36 -1.34 5.03 4.65
N HIS A 37 -1.86 3.82 4.45
CA HIS A 37 -1.16 2.71 3.81
C HIS A 37 -1.39 2.68 2.30
N TYR A 38 -2.55 3.13 1.82
CA TYR A 38 -2.84 3.20 0.39
C TYR A 38 -3.73 4.40 0.04
N GLN A 39 -3.69 4.81 -1.22
CA GLN A 39 -4.57 5.78 -1.82
C GLN A 39 -5.26 5.14 -3.01
N ASP A 40 -6.58 5.33 -3.08
CA ASP A 40 -7.36 4.99 -4.25
C ASP A 40 -7.34 6.18 -5.20
N ARG A 41 -6.67 6.06 -6.34
CA ARG A 41 -6.65 7.09 -7.40
C ARG A 41 -7.47 6.63 -8.59
N ARG A 42 -8.67 6.12 -8.33
CA ARG A 42 -9.64 5.85 -9.40
C ARG A 42 -9.98 7.16 -10.10
N LYS A 43 -9.86 7.17 -11.42
CA LYS A 43 -10.45 8.24 -12.24
C LYS A 43 -11.96 8.00 -12.27
N ALA A 44 -12.77 9.03 -12.06
CA ALA A 44 -14.23 8.93 -12.17
C ALA A 44 -14.60 8.30 -13.52
N GLY A 45 -15.36 7.19 -13.49
CA GLY A 45 -15.74 6.41 -14.67
C GLY A 45 -14.80 5.26 -15.06
N ALA A 46 -13.67 5.05 -14.37
CA ALA A 46 -12.78 3.93 -14.66
C ALA A 46 -13.31 2.60 -14.11
N ARG A 47 -13.40 1.57 -14.97
CA ARG A 47 -13.85 0.22 -14.60
C ARG A 47 -12.85 -0.55 -13.73
N LYS A 48 -11.58 -0.12 -13.68
CA LYS A 48 -10.51 -0.75 -12.90
C LYS A 48 -10.04 0.19 -11.79
N ALA A 49 -9.99 -0.32 -10.57
CA ALA A 49 -9.42 0.39 -9.44
C ALA A 49 -7.91 0.58 -9.61
N LYS A 50 -7.40 1.77 -9.30
CA LYS A 50 -5.97 2.09 -9.36
C LYS A 50 -5.49 2.47 -7.98
N TYR A 51 -5.04 1.46 -7.24
CA TYR A 51 -4.50 1.62 -5.90
C TYR A 51 -3.01 1.97 -5.96
N PHE A 52 -2.62 2.91 -5.11
CA PHE A 52 -1.24 3.28 -4.86
C PHE A 52 -0.94 3.06 -3.39
N PHE A 53 0.18 2.44 -3.08
CA PHE A 53 0.52 1.99 -1.74
C PHE A 53 1.74 2.74 -1.22
N ASN A 54 1.69 3.11 0.05
CA ASN A 54 2.80 3.66 0.79
C ASN A 54 3.59 2.50 1.40
N VAL A 55 4.63 2.07 0.71
CA VAL A 55 5.47 0.93 1.12
C VAL A 55 6.11 1.14 2.48
N GLU A 56 6.51 2.37 2.81
CA GLU A 56 7.12 2.66 4.11
C GLU A 56 6.12 2.49 5.25
N ALA A 57 4.91 3.02 5.08
CA ALA A 57 3.87 2.89 6.10
C ALA A 57 3.44 1.42 6.28
N ILE A 58 3.37 0.65 5.19
CA ILE A 58 3.08 -0.79 5.24
C ILE A 58 4.22 -1.55 5.93
N ARG A 59 5.48 -1.28 5.58
CA ARG A 59 6.64 -1.87 6.27
C ARG A 59 6.62 -1.53 7.75
N ASN A 60 6.35 -0.29 8.12
CA ASN A 60 6.27 0.12 9.52
C ASN A 60 5.12 -0.58 10.25
N TYR A 61 3.97 -0.76 9.61
CA TYR A 61 2.83 -1.50 10.17
C TYR A 61 3.14 -3.00 10.38
N TRP A 62 3.89 -3.61 9.46
CA TRP A 62 4.30 -5.02 9.58
C TRP A 62 5.48 -5.23 10.54
N ASP A 63 6.42 -4.29 10.60
CA ASP A 63 7.57 -4.31 11.50
C ASP A 63 7.16 -4.02 12.95
N LYS A 64 6.27 -3.04 13.13
CA LYS A 64 5.72 -2.63 14.42
C LYS A 64 4.20 -2.61 14.33
N PRO A 65 3.53 -3.78 14.48
CA PRO A 65 2.08 -3.78 14.61
C PRO A 65 1.72 -2.85 15.78
N PRO A 66 0.75 -1.94 15.62
CA PRO A 66 0.42 -0.99 16.67
C PRO A 66 0.10 -1.79 17.92
N GLU A 67 0.85 -1.55 19.00
CA GLU A 67 0.52 -2.07 20.33
C GLU A 67 -0.95 -1.75 20.57
N ARG A 68 -1.77 -2.80 20.69
CA ARG A 68 -3.19 -2.70 21.01
C ARG A 68 -3.29 -1.87 22.28
N ARG A 69 -3.70 -0.60 22.14
CA ARG A 69 -4.07 0.27 23.25
C ARG A 69 -5.47 -0.10 23.73
#